data_AF-A0A6B1EQJ3-F1
#
_entry.id   AF-A0A6B1EQJ3-F1
#
_cell.length_a   1.000
_cell.length_b   1.000
_cell.length_c   1.000
_cell.angle_alpha   90.00
_cell.angle_beta   90.00
_cell.angle_gamma   90.00
#
_symmetry.space_group_name_H-M   'P 1'
#
loop_
_entity.id
_entity.type
_entity.pdbx_description
1 polymer ?
#
loop_
_entity_poly.entity_id
_entity_poly.type
_entity_poly.pdbx_seq_one_letter_code
_entity_poly.pdbx_strand_id
1 'polypeptide(L)'
;MVETVETLAQRLTQLEEAIENITLQLSWIVNELGGDVDWRKEAQLKAHSIGNNKQEAEVARKILEQMGISGEPIPAEELQARMVRNGIQPEGNEFSRAIIEEREK
;
A
#
# COMPACT_ATOMS: atom_id res chain seq x y z
N MET A 1 -37.46 -8.43 9.64
CA MET A 1 -37.00 -8.16 11.01
C MET A 1 -36.78 -6.68 11.11
N VAL A 2 -37.49 -5.99 12.00
CA VAL A 2 -37.31 -4.53 12.19
C VAL A 2 -36.08 -4.38 13.07
N GLU A 3 -34.96 -3.93 12.49
CA GLU A 3 -33.79 -3.55 13.29
C GLU A 3 -34.21 -2.38 14.20
N THR A 4 -34.13 -2.58 15.52
CA THR A 4 -34.47 -1.53 16.47
C THR A 4 -33.35 -0.50 16.53
N VAL A 5 -33.68 0.73 16.91
CA VAL A 5 -32.70 1.81 17.08
C VAL A 5 -31.61 1.40 18.09
N GLU A 6 -31.95 0.62 19.11
CA GLU A 6 -30.98 0.03 20.04
C GLU A 6 -30.01 -0.95 19.36
N THR A 7 -30.50 -1.75 18.42
CA THR A 7 -29.65 -2.68 17.66
C THR A 7 -28.66 -1.91 16.78
N LEU A 8 -29.09 -0.80 16.19
CA LEU A 8 -28.23 0.08 15.40
C LEU A 8 -27.21 0.82 16.27
N ALA A 9 -27.62 1.30 17.46
CA ALA A 9 -26.72 1.94 18.41
C ALA A 9 -25.61 1.00 18.88
N GLN A 10 -25.95 -0.24 19.22
CA GLN A 10 -24.95 -1.25 19.60
C GLN A 10 -23.96 -1.56 18.47
N ARG A 11 -24.43 -1.68 17.23
CA ARG A 11 -23.56 -1.91 16.07
C ARG A 11 -22.64 -0.72 15.79
N LEU A 12 -23.11 0.51 15.99
CA LEU A 12 -22.30 1.72 15.87
C LEU A 12 -21.18 1.74 16.93
N THR A 13 -21.50 1.47 18.19
CA THR A 13 -20.49 1.42 19.26
C THR A 13 -19.44 0.34 19.00
N GLN A 14 -19.84 -0.84 18.51
CA GLN A 14 -18.91 -1.90 18.14
C GLN A 14 -17.98 -1.50 16.97
N LEU A 15 -18.50 -0.74 16.01
CA LEU A 15 -17.69 -0.22 14.90
C LEU A 15 -16.71 0.85 15.38
N GLU A 16 -17.13 1.74 16.26
CA GLU A 16 -16.26 2.77 16.85
C GLU A 16 -15.10 2.13 17.62
N GLU A 17 -15.38 1.13 18.45
CA GLU A 17 -14.35 0.40 19.20
C GLU A 17 -13.38 -0.36 18.28
N ALA A 18 -13.90 -0.97 17.20
CA ALA A 18 -13.06 -1.63 16.20
C ALA A 18 -12.14 -0.65 15.47
N ILE A 19 -12.65 0.54 15.12
CA ILE A 19 -11.86 1.60 14.47
C ILE A 19 -10.78 2.13 15.41
N GLU A 20 -11.09 2.35 16.70
CA GLU A 20 -10.10 2.76 17.69
C GLU A 20 -8.98 1.73 17.84
N ASN A 21 -9.33 0.44 17.91
CA ASN A 21 -8.35 -0.63 18.02
C ASN A 21 -7.45 -0.72 16.78
N ILE A 22 -8.03 -0.64 15.58
CA ILE A 22 -7.26 -0.60 14.32
C ILE A 22 -6.33 0.62 14.29
N THR A 23 -6.83 1.80 14.68
CA THR A 23 -6.04 3.03 14.72
C THR A 23 -4.85 2.89 15.66
N LEU A 24 -5.07 2.28 16.82
CA LEU A 24 -4.03 2.03 17.81
C LEU A 24 -3.00 1.03 17.29
N GLN A 25 -3.42 -0.09 16.69
CA GLN A 25 -2.50 -1.05 16.06
C GLN A 25 -1.69 -0.41 14.93
N LEU A 26 -2.31 0.42 14.10
CA LEU A 26 -1.61 1.14 13.02
C LEU A 26 -0.61 2.15 13.58
N SER A 27 -0.95 2.86 14.66
CA SER A 27 0.00 3.77 15.32
C SER A 27 1.23 3.05 15.85
N TRP A 28 1.06 1.83 16.39
CA TRP A 28 2.17 0.99 16.82
C TRP A 28 3.03 0.56 15.64
N ILE A 29 2.41 0.11 14.54
CA ILE A 29 3.12 -0.27 13.32
C ILE A 29 3.91 0.92 12.75
N VAL A 30 3.33 2.11 12.73
CA VAL A 30 3.99 3.33 12.25
C VAL A 30 5.18 3.71 13.15
N ASN A 31 5.02 3.63 14.47
CA ASN A 31 6.08 3.95 15.41
C ASN A 31 7.22 2.91 15.42
N GLU A 32 6.89 1.62 15.24
CA GLU A 32 7.86 0.52 15.23
C GLU A 32 8.60 0.42 13.88
N LEU A 33 7.94 0.78 12.77
CA LEU A 33 8.53 0.72 11.42
C LEU A 33 9.10 2.05 10.91
N GLY A 34 8.85 3.18 11.59
CA GLY A 34 9.26 4.49 11.08
C GLY A 34 9.28 5.59 12.13
N GLY A 35 10.41 5.76 12.81
CA GLY A 35 10.72 7.05 13.42
C GLY A 35 10.72 8.13 12.33
N ASP A 36 9.99 9.22 12.57
CA ASP A 36 9.89 10.45 11.77
C ASP A 36 10.40 10.33 10.33
N VAL A 37 9.69 9.54 9.52
CA VAL A 37 10.08 9.30 8.12
C VAL A 37 9.68 10.53 7.31
N ASP A 38 10.64 11.44 7.18
CA ASP A 38 10.61 12.53 6.21
C ASP A 38 10.63 11.92 4.79
N TRP A 39 9.43 11.64 4.26
CA TRP A 39 9.20 11.08 2.92
C TRP A 39 9.89 11.89 1.79
N ARG A 40 10.26 13.16 2.04
CA ARG A 40 11.04 13.97 1.09
C ARG A 40 12.50 13.55 1.01
N LYS A 41 13.09 13.02 2.09
CA LYS A 41 14.46 12.48 2.10
C LYS A 41 14.55 11.11 1.44
N GLU A 42 13.50 10.29 1.51
CA GLU A 42 13.47 8.99 0.82
C GLU A 42 13.52 9.13 -0.71
N ALA A 43 12.88 10.16 -1.28
CA ALA A 43 12.95 10.43 -2.71
C ALA A 43 14.39 10.76 -3.17
N GLN A 44 15.15 11.48 -2.35
CA GLN A 44 16.58 11.77 -2.63
C GLN A 44 17.49 10.55 -2.41
N LEU A 45 17.19 9.69 -1.42
CA LEU A 45 17.93 8.44 -1.21
C LEU A 45 17.67 7.41 -2.33
N LYS A 46 16.43 7.29 -2.83
CA LYS A 46 16.09 6.36 -3.91
C LYS A 46 16.74 6.72 -5.24
N ALA A 47 17.02 8.00 -5.50
CA ALA A 47 17.77 8.41 -6.69
C ALA A 47 19.25 7.99 -6.65
N HIS A 48 19.84 7.76 -5.46
CA HIS A 48 21.22 7.30 -5.29
C HIS A 48 21.38 5.77 -5.17
N SER A 49 20.30 5.03 -4.88
CA SER A 49 20.36 3.58 -4.57
C SER A 49 19.74 2.66 -5.64
N ILE A 50 19.51 3.13 -6.86
CA ILE A 50 19.11 2.26 -7.99
C ILE A 50 20.20 1.21 -8.32
N GLY A 51 21.42 1.38 -7.78
CA GLY A 51 22.43 0.33 -7.74
C GLY A 51 22.52 -0.33 -6.37
N ASN A 52 22.22 -1.63 -6.30
CA ASN A 52 22.87 -2.64 -5.42
C ASN A 52 22.25 -3.20 -4.13
N ASN A 53 20.99 -2.99 -3.74
CA ASN A 53 20.51 -3.60 -2.49
C ASN A 53 19.72 -4.92 -2.66
N LYS A 54 20.46 -6.02 -2.85
CA LYS A 54 19.93 -7.41 -2.73
C LYS A 54 19.20 -7.64 -1.39
N GLN A 55 19.60 -6.93 -0.33
CA GLN A 55 18.94 -6.98 0.98
C GLN A 55 17.54 -6.37 0.95
N GLU A 56 17.33 -5.26 0.24
CA GLU A 56 16.01 -4.63 0.12
C GLU A 56 15.05 -5.50 -0.69
N ALA A 57 15.54 -6.13 -1.76
CA ALA A 57 14.76 -7.09 -2.54
C ALA A 57 14.34 -8.31 -1.72
N GLU A 58 15.23 -8.83 -0.86
CA GLU A 58 14.93 -9.96 0.03
C GLU A 58 13.90 -9.60 1.12
N VAL A 59 14.00 -8.40 1.70
CA VAL A 59 13.01 -7.90 2.68
C VAL A 59 11.65 -7.72 2.00
N ALA A 60 11.61 -7.11 0.81
CA ALA A 60 10.38 -6.96 0.05
C ALA A 60 9.76 -8.33 -0.29
N ARG A 61 10.56 -9.34 -0.68
CA ARG A 61 10.07 -10.69 -0.96
C ARG A 61 9.43 -11.34 0.28
N LYS A 62 10.06 -11.23 1.45
CA LYS A 62 9.50 -11.77 2.70
C LYS A 62 8.16 -11.13 3.08
N ILE A 63 8.02 -9.83 2.89
CA ILE A 63 6.76 -9.12 3.15
C ILE A 63 5.67 -9.59 2.19
N LEU A 64 5.99 -9.74 0.90
CA LEU A 64 5.06 -10.28 -0.10
C LEU A 64 4.62 -11.71 0.25
N GLU A 65 5.55 -12.58 0.62
CA GLU A 65 5.26 -13.95 1.06
C GLU A 65 4.35 -13.98 2.28
N GLN A 66 4.57 -13.12 3.28
CA GLN A 66 3.69 -12.99 4.46
C GLN A 66 2.26 -12.55 4.11
N MET A 67 2.10 -11.76 3.04
CA MET A 67 0.78 -11.38 2.51
C MET A 67 0.15 -12.47 1.61
N GLY A 68 0.79 -13.64 1.47
CA GLY A 68 0.35 -14.71 0.58
C GLY A 68 0.58 -14.41 -0.91
N ILE A 69 1.34 -13.35 -1.22
CA ILE A 69 1.68 -12.95 -2.58
C ILE A 69 2.96 -13.69 -2.98
N SER A 70 2.86 -14.52 -4.01
CA SER A 70 3.98 -15.30 -4.54
C SER A 70 4.07 -15.16 -6.05
N GLY A 71 5.26 -15.39 -6.60
CA GLY A 71 5.53 -15.33 -8.03
C GLY A 71 6.82 -14.61 -8.35
N GLU A 72 7.24 -14.72 -9.62
CA GLU A 72 8.40 -14.01 -10.14
C GLU A 72 8.02 -12.60 -10.59
N PRO A 73 8.89 -11.60 -10.37
CA PRO A 73 8.68 -10.26 -10.88
C PRO A 73 8.57 -10.29 -12.41
N ILE A 74 7.55 -9.63 -12.95
CA ILE A 74 7.34 -9.50 -14.40
C ILE A 74 7.82 -8.12 -14.89
N PRO A 75 8.25 -7.99 -16.16
CA PRO A 75 8.56 -6.71 -16.77
C PRO A 75 7.38 -5.73 -16.71
N ALA A 76 7.66 -4.44 -16.69
CA ALA A 76 6.65 -3.38 -16.58
C ALA A 76 5.66 -3.40 -17.75
N GLU A 77 6.14 -3.68 -18.96
CA GLU A 77 5.34 -3.76 -20.18
C GLU A 77 4.35 -4.94 -20.10
N GLU A 78 4.78 -6.05 -19.51
CA GLU A 78 3.93 -7.22 -19.30
C GLU A 78 2.87 -6.94 -18.23
N LEU A 79 3.23 -6.23 -17.16
CA LEU A 79 2.29 -5.78 -16.14
C LEU A 79 1.21 -4.88 -16.75
N GLN A 80 1.60 -3.88 -17.54
CA GLN A 80 0.66 -2.96 -18.19
C GLN A 80 -0.29 -3.72 -19.14
N ALA A 81 0.23 -4.65 -19.93
CA ALA A 81 -0.60 -5.48 -20.81
C ALA A 81 -1.62 -6.34 -20.03
N ARG A 82 -1.25 -6.87 -18.86
CA ARG A 82 -2.15 -7.62 -17.98
C ARG A 82 -3.20 -6.70 -17.33
N MET A 83 -2.81 -5.51 -16.89
CA MET A 83 -3.74 -4.51 -16.32
C MET A 83 -4.83 -4.16 -17.34
N VAL A 84 -4.45 -3.80 -18.56
CA VAL A 84 -5.38 -3.47 -19.65
C VAL A 84 -6.29 -4.65 -19.97
N ARG A 85 -5.75 -5.87 -20.04
CA ARG A 85 -6.53 -7.10 -20.29
C ARG A 85 -7.60 -7.33 -19.22
N ASN A 86 -7.32 -6.96 -17.97
CA ASN A 86 -8.25 -7.07 -16.85
C ASN A 86 -9.15 -5.83 -16.69
N GLY A 87 -9.17 -4.92 -17.66
CA GLY A 87 -10.02 -3.72 -17.65
C GLY A 87 -9.51 -2.59 -16.76
N ILE A 88 -8.28 -2.68 -16.26
CA ILE A 88 -7.64 -1.62 -15.50
C ILE A 88 -6.94 -0.70 -16.49
N GLN A 89 -7.37 0.56 -16.56
CA GLN A 89 -6.72 1.61 -17.35
C GLN A 89 -5.85 2.46 -16.43
N PRO A 90 -4.51 2.30 -16.46
CA PRO A 90 -3.61 3.11 -15.65
C PRO A 90 -3.82 4.60 -15.89
N GLU A 91 -4.06 5.02 -17.12
CA GLU A 91 -4.21 6.41 -17.51
C GLU A 91 -5.54 7.02 -17.03
N GLY A 92 -6.49 6.18 -16.61
CA GLY A 92 -7.80 6.60 -16.11
C GLY A 92 -7.78 7.14 -14.68
N ASN A 93 -6.75 6.83 -13.88
CA ASN A 93 -6.63 7.27 -12.50
C ASN A 93 -5.67 8.48 -12.39
N GLU A 94 -6.10 9.53 -11.70
CA GLU A 94 -5.27 10.72 -11.41
C GLU A 94 -3.97 10.33 -10.68
N PHE A 95 -4.02 9.34 -9.79
CA PHE A 95 -2.85 8.84 -9.07
C PHE A 95 -1.83 8.18 -10.01
N SER A 96 -2.30 7.35 -10.93
CA SER A 96 -1.45 6.68 -11.91
C SER A 96 -0.88 7.65 -12.94
N ARG A 97 -1.65 8.68 -13.34
CA ARG A 97 -1.15 9.77 -14.19
C ARG A 97 -0.01 10.54 -13.53
N ALA A 98 -0.16 10.89 -12.25
CA ALA A 98 0.90 11.58 -11.49
C ALA A 98 2.19 10.74 -11.39
N ILE A 99 2.08 9.41 -11.24
CA ILE A 99 3.24 8.51 -11.20
C ILE A 99 3.92 8.44 -12.57
N ILE A 100 3.16 8.34 -13.66
CA ILE A 100 3.71 8.27 -15.02
C ILE A 100 4.42 9.59 -15.36
N GLU A 101 3.79 10.73 -15.07
CA GLU A 101 4.37 12.07 -15.32
C GLU A 101 5.69 12.28 -14.56
N GLU A 102 5.78 11.82 -13.32
CA GLU A 102 7.02 11.94 -12.54
C GLU A 102 8.12 10.97 -13.00
N ARG A 103 7.74 9.83 -13.62
CA ARG A 103 8.70 8.87 -14.20
C ARG A 103 9.28 9.33 -15.54
N GLU A 104 8.50 10.08 -16.33
CA GLU A 104 8.87 10.51 -17.69
C GLU A 104 9.54 11.89 -17.76
N LYS A 105 9.75 12.53 -16.60
CA LYS A 105 10.60 13.73 -16.44
C LYS A 105 12.09 13.40 -16.46
#